data_AF-A0A3M8AZF4-F1
#
_entry.id   AF-A0A3M8AZF4-F1
#
_cell.length_a   1.000
_cell.length_b   1.000
_cell.length_c   1.000
_cell.angle_alpha   90.00
_cell.angle_beta   90.00
_cell.angle_gamma   90.00
#
_symmetry.space_group_name_H-M   'P 1'
#
loop_
_entity.id
_entity.type
_entity.pdbx_description
1 polymer ?
#
loop_
_entity_poly.entity_id
_entity_poly.type
_entity_poly.pdbx_seq_one_letter_code
_entity_poly.pdbx_strand_id
1 'polypeptide(L)'
;MKLETFEDFQQAISEGRLVDVSDTAKEIGISIPVAVSSALWKTYIEPEESITVGQTKNERIWNVISLLLSTLKSGMKPFDDSSSLMVRYQVHFVINGILTMSTLKAIIRKTAERKSFIQIMLEDEAEQNNPDRKYFCRECRFTLYLETKPESYIECR
;
A
#
# COMPACT_ATOMS: atom_id res chain seq x y z
N MET A 1 0.61 -11.42 -4.12
CA MET A 1 1.51 -11.14 -5.24
C MET A 1 2.84 -10.74 -4.64
N LYS A 2 3.85 -11.62 -4.71
CA LYS A 2 5.16 -11.34 -4.12
C LYS A 2 5.95 -10.51 -5.13
N LEU A 3 6.27 -9.27 -4.78
CA LEU A 3 7.16 -8.42 -5.56
C LEU A 3 8.50 -8.38 -4.82
N GLU A 4 9.50 -9.08 -5.35
CA GLU A 4 10.83 -9.13 -4.73
C GLU A 4 11.84 -8.28 -5.50
N THR A 5 11.65 -8.20 -6.81
CA THR A 5 12.54 -7.48 -7.73
C THR A 5 11.84 -6.29 -8.39
N PHE A 6 12.62 -5.45 -9.07
CA PHE A 6 12.06 -4.35 -9.86
C PHE A 6 11.39 -4.87 -11.13
N GLU A 7 11.88 -5.98 -11.66
CA GLU A 7 11.37 -6.66 -12.85
C GLU A 7 9.96 -7.21 -12.57
N ASP A 8 9.73 -7.81 -11.40
CA ASP A 8 8.38 -8.25 -10.98
C ASP A 8 7.38 -7.09 -10.95
N PHE A 9 7.84 -5.91 -10.50
CA PHE A 9 7.03 -4.70 -10.44
C PHE A 9 6.67 -4.22 -11.84
N GLN A 10 7.64 -4.18 -12.76
CA GLN A 10 7.38 -3.82 -14.16
C GLN A 10 6.46 -4.83 -14.84
N GLN A 11 6.63 -6.13 -14.58
CA GLN A 11 5.76 -7.17 -15.11
C GLN A 11 4.32 -7.02 -14.58
N ALA A 12 4.15 -6.73 -13.29
CA ALA A 12 2.82 -6.51 -12.72
C ALA A 12 2.11 -5.28 -13.31
N ILE A 13 2.85 -4.23 -13.69
CA ILE A 13 2.30 -3.09 -14.43
C ILE A 13 1.87 -3.52 -15.84
N SER A 14 2.74 -4.23 -16.56
CA SER A 14 2.47 -4.72 -17.93
C SER A 14 1.24 -5.62 -17.99
N GLU A 15 1.05 -6.46 -16.98
CA GLU A 15 -0.10 -7.36 -16.85
C GLU A 15 -1.37 -6.67 -16.31
N GLY A 16 -1.31 -5.37 -16.01
CA GLY A 16 -2.45 -4.60 -15.50
C GLY A 16 -2.86 -4.96 -14.06
N ARG A 17 -2.02 -5.69 -13.32
CA ARG A 17 -2.20 -5.96 -11.88
C ARG A 17 -1.88 -4.72 -11.04
N LEU A 18 -0.95 -3.90 -11.52
CA LEU A 18 -0.61 -2.59 -10.98
C LEU A 18 -0.86 -1.51 -12.03
N VAL A 19 -1.24 -0.33 -11.57
CA VAL A 19 -1.35 0.87 -12.39
C VAL A 19 -0.23 1.83 -11.99
N ASP A 20 0.62 2.18 -12.94
CA ASP A 20 1.70 3.14 -12.75
C ASP A 20 1.14 4.55 -12.52
N VAL A 21 1.53 5.17 -11.41
CA VAL A 21 1.18 6.54 -11.04
C VAL A 21 2.42 7.39 -10.76
N SER A 22 3.58 6.97 -11.27
CA SER A 22 4.88 7.58 -11.00
C SER A 22 4.95 9.05 -11.42
N ASP A 23 4.27 9.44 -12.51
CA ASP A 23 4.26 10.84 -12.97
C ASP A 23 3.59 11.76 -11.96
N THR A 24 2.38 11.41 -11.49
CA THR A 24 1.69 12.15 -10.42
C THR A 24 2.48 12.10 -9.10
N ALA A 25 3.12 10.96 -8.81
CA ALA A 25 3.95 10.84 -7.62
C ALA A 25 5.15 11.79 -7.63
N LYS A 26 5.78 11.95 -8.80
CA LYS A 26 6.90 12.86 -9.02
C LYS A 26 6.47 14.32 -8.84
N GLU A 27 5.29 14.69 -9.33
CA GLU A 27 4.72 16.05 -9.14
C GLU A 27 4.51 16.38 -7.65
N ILE A 28 4.15 15.38 -6.83
CA ILE A 28 3.93 15.53 -5.38
C ILE A 28 5.25 15.48 -4.58
N GLY A 29 6.35 15.03 -5.20
CA GLY A 29 7.69 15.00 -4.61
C GLY A 29 8.18 13.61 -4.20
N ILE A 30 7.61 12.54 -4.74
CA ILE A 30 8.13 11.18 -4.63
C ILE A 30 8.93 10.84 -5.90
N SER A 31 10.25 10.68 -5.76
CA SER A 31 11.16 10.48 -6.91
C SER A 31 11.43 9.02 -7.28
N ILE A 32 10.75 8.06 -6.63
CA ILE A 32 10.87 6.62 -6.94
C ILE A 32 9.58 6.14 -7.60
N PRO A 33 9.63 5.08 -8.44
CA PRO A 33 8.45 4.51 -9.06
C PRO A 33 7.34 4.18 -8.05
N VAL A 34 6.11 4.55 -8.38
CA VAL A 34 4.93 4.33 -7.54
C VAL A 34 3.84 3.70 -8.39
N ALA A 35 3.28 2.59 -7.91
CA ALA A 35 2.10 2.00 -8.52
C ALA A 35 1.04 1.68 -7.47
N VAL A 36 -0.22 1.68 -7.93
CA VAL A 36 -1.38 1.29 -7.13
C VAL A 36 -1.93 -0.04 -7.63
N SER A 37 -2.55 -0.84 -6.77
CA SER A 37 -3.22 -2.06 -7.22
C SER A 37 -4.37 -1.76 -8.19
N SER A 38 -4.62 -2.67 -9.12
CA SER A 38 -5.78 -2.60 -10.01
C SER A 38 -7.10 -2.59 -9.23
N ALA A 39 -7.16 -3.25 -8.07
CA ALA A 39 -8.33 -3.25 -7.20
C ALA A 39 -8.58 -1.87 -6.57
N LEU A 40 -7.54 -1.22 -6.03
CA LEU A 40 -7.64 0.16 -5.55
C LEU A 40 -8.03 1.11 -6.69
N TRP A 41 -7.42 0.93 -7.87
CA TRP A 41 -7.70 1.74 -9.05
C TRP A 41 -9.17 1.69 -9.44
N LYS A 42 -9.70 0.48 -9.69
CA LYS A 42 -11.08 0.27 -10.14
C LYS A 42 -12.13 0.54 -9.07
N THR A 43 -11.79 0.41 -7.79
CA THR A 43 -12.76 0.66 -6.72
C THR A 43 -12.89 2.15 -6.40
N TYR A 44 -11.76 2.85 -6.32
CA TYR A 44 -11.74 4.19 -5.73
C TYR A 44 -11.26 5.29 -6.69
N ILE A 45 -10.37 5.00 -7.63
CA ILE A 45 -9.71 6.03 -8.47
C ILE A 45 -10.48 6.26 -9.77
N GLU A 46 -10.77 5.18 -10.49
CA GLU A 46 -11.51 5.18 -11.77
C GLU A 46 -12.54 4.05 -11.75
N PRO A 47 -13.63 4.20 -10.98
CA PRO A 47 -14.71 3.24 -10.96
C PRO A 47 -15.49 3.23 -12.27
N GLU A 48 -16.02 2.06 -12.62
CA GLU A 48 -16.79 1.84 -13.86
C GLU A 48 -18.11 2.63 -13.85
N GLU A 49 -18.69 2.84 -12.68
CA GLU A 49 -19.86 3.71 -12.52
C GLU A 49 -19.46 5.18 -12.67
N SER A 50 -20.16 5.90 -13.55
CA SER A 50 -19.92 7.32 -13.77
C SER A 50 -20.20 8.11 -12.49
N ILE A 51 -19.14 8.60 -11.84
CA ILE A 51 -19.30 9.48 -10.68
C ILE A 51 -19.64 10.88 -11.20
N THR A 52 -20.93 11.20 -11.15
CA THR A 52 -21.49 12.49 -11.58
C THR A 52 -21.22 13.63 -10.60
N VAL A 53 -20.86 13.31 -9.35
CA VAL A 53 -20.58 14.26 -8.27
C VAL A 53 -19.37 13.80 -7.47
N GLY A 54 -18.34 14.64 -7.38
CA GLY A 54 -17.17 14.39 -6.54
C GLY A 54 -15.85 14.77 -7.21
N GLN A 55 -14.78 14.11 -6.76
CA GLN A 55 -13.42 14.34 -7.22
C GLN A 55 -13.14 13.65 -8.56
N THR A 56 -12.37 14.31 -9.41
CA THR A 56 -11.80 13.75 -10.63
C THR A 56 -10.81 12.62 -10.32
N LYS A 57 -10.53 11.77 -11.31
CA LYS A 57 -9.50 10.73 -11.20
C LYS A 57 -8.17 11.26 -10.68
N ASN A 58 -7.70 12.38 -11.24
CA ASN A 58 -6.41 12.96 -10.90
C ASN A 58 -6.38 13.47 -9.45
N GLU A 59 -7.45 14.14 -8.99
CA GLU A 59 -7.56 14.60 -7.60
C GLU A 59 -7.54 13.45 -6.59
N ARG A 60 -8.13 12.30 -6.94
CA ARG A 60 -8.12 11.10 -6.07
C ARG A 60 -6.73 10.52 -5.95
N ILE A 61 -6.03 10.35 -7.06
CA ILE A 61 -4.62 9.89 -7.06
C ILE A 61 -3.77 10.87 -6.25
N TRP A 62 -3.99 12.17 -6.46
CA TRP A 62 -3.27 13.22 -5.73
C TRP A 62 -3.46 13.11 -4.23
N ASN A 63 -4.70 12.88 -3.76
CA ASN A 63 -4.99 12.68 -2.35
C ASN A 63 -4.31 11.43 -1.79
N VAL A 64 -4.39 10.30 -2.50
CA VAL A 64 -3.75 9.04 -2.09
C VAL A 64 -2.25 9.25 -1.87
N ILE A 65 -1.56 9.85 -2.84
CA ILE A 65 -0.11 10.04 -2.78
C ILE A 65 0.29 11.13 -1.77
N SER A 66 -0.45 12.24 -1.72
CA SER A 66 -0.17 13.35 -0.79
C SER A 66 -0.30 12.90 0.66
N LEU A 67 -1.33 12.10 0.97
CA LEU A 67 -1.51 11.54 2.31
C LEU A 67 -0.40 10.55 2.66
N LEU A 68 0.00 9.67 1.73
CA LEU A 68 1.17 8.81 1.93
C LEU A 68 2.42 9.62 2.27
N LEU A 69 2.72 10.66 1.49
CA LEU A 69 3.90 11.50 1.72
C LEU A 69 3.83 12.20 3.09
N SER A 70 2.65 12.69 3.47
CA SER A 70 2.43 13.29 4.79
C SER A 70 2.65 12.28 5.92
N THR A 71 2.16 11.04 5.76
CA THR A 71 2.35 9.96 6.73
C THR A 71 3.82 9.55 6.85
N LEU A 72 4.57 9.53 5.75
CA LEU A 72 6.01 9.25 5.77
C LEU A 72 6.78 10.37 6.49
N LYS A 73 6.39 11.63 6.28
CA LYS A 73 7.02 12.80 6.93
C LYS A 73 6.71 12.91 8.41
N SER A 74 5.57 12.42 8.88
CA SER A 74 5.17 12.51 10.28
C SER A 74 5.95 11.58 11.22
N GLY A 75 6.91 10.80 10.69
CA GLY A 75 7.80 9.96 11.50
C GLY A 75 7.12 8.73 12.07
N MET A 76 5.98 8.31 11.50
CA MET A 76 5.36 7.03 11.85
C MET A 76 6.39 5.91 11.74
N LYS A 77 6.58 5.16 12.84
CA LYS A 77 7.51 4.03 12.87
C LYS A 77 7.01 2.98 11.88
N PRO A 78 7.74 2.76 10.79
CA PRO A 78 7.34 1.76 9.82
C PRO A 78 7.44 0.37 10.46
N PHE A 79 6.58 -0.54 10.01
CA PHE A 79 6.67 -1.93 10.43
C PHE A 79 7.87 -2.55 9.72
N ASP A 80 8.98 -2.70 10.44
CA ASP A 80 10.28 -3.14 9.91
C ASP A 80 10.35 -4.67 9.91
N ASP A 81 10.06 -5.28 8.75
CA ASP A 81 10.71 -6.53 8.39
C ASP A 81 11.94 -6.18 7.53
N SER A 82 13.01 -6.96 7.64
CA SER A 82 14.37 -6.59 7.26
C SER A 82 14.62 -6.33 5.76
N SER A 83 13.58 -6.13 4.94
CA SER A 83 13.64 -5.84 3.51
C SER A 83 12.58 -4.86 2.99
N SER A 84 11.54 -4.53 3.76
CA SER A 84 10.43 -3.70 3.27
C SER A 84 9.85 -2.76 4.34
N LEU A 85 9.46 -1.56 3.91
CA LEU A 85 8.82 -0.57 4.76
C LEU A 85 7.31 -0.62 4.54
N MET A 86 6.53 -1.09 5.50
CA MET A 86 5.06 -1.02 5.41
C MET A 86 4.51 0.18 6.21
N VAL A 87 3.66 0.96 5.55
CA VAL A 87 2.94 2.10 6.13
C VAL A 87 1.45 1.95 5.86
N ARG A 88 0.63 2.15 6.88
CA ARG A 88 -0.83 2.19 6.75
C ARG A 88 -1.31 3.61 6.97
N TYR A 89 -2.27 4.04 6.17
CA TYR A 89 -2.84 5.38 6.27
C TYR A 89 -4.27 5.36 5.75
N GLN A 90 -5.08 6.30 6.23
CA GLN A 90 -6.48 6.40 5.85
C GLN A 90 -6.65 7.49 4.80
N VAL A 91 -7.47 7.19 3.81
CA VAL A 91 -7.84 8.12 2.73
C VAL A 91 -9.35 8.20 2.66
N HIS A 92 -9.86 9.41 2.52
CA HIS A 92 -11.26 9.63 2.24
C HIS A 92 -11.48 9.71 0.72
N PHE A 93 -12.44 8.94 0.23
CA PHE A 93 -12.90 8.96 -1.15
C PHE A 93 -14.35 9.44 -1.18
N VAL A 94 -14.70 10.19 -2.23
CA VAL A 94 -16.09 10.56 -2.49
C VAL A 94 -16.61 9.67 -3.62
N ILE A 95 -17.52 8.77 -3.29
CA ILE A 95 -18.15 7.85 -4.25
C ILE A 95 -19.65 8.14 -4.25
N ASN A 96 -20.19 8.50 -5.42
CA ASN A 96 -21.62 8.82 -5.59
C ASN A 96 -22.13 9.86 -4.57
N GLY A 97 -21.29 10.86 -4.23
CA GLY A 97 -21.60 11.89 -3.24
C GLY A 97 -21.47 11.47 -1.77
N ILE A 98 -21.09 10.21 -1.49
CA ILE A 98 -20.89 9.68 -0.14
C ILE A 98 -19.41 9.69 0.20
N LEU A 99 -19.06 10.22 1.37
CA LEU A 99 -17.70 10.20 1.90
C LEU A 99 -17.40 8.83 2.51
N THR A 100 -16.54 8.06 1.85
CA THR A 100 -16.09 6.74 2.28
C THR A 100 -14.66 6.81 2.76
N MET A 101 -14.40 6.39 3.99
CA MET A 101 -13.03 6.26 4.51
C MET A 101 -12.51 4.86 4.23
N SER A 102 -11.33 4.76 3.65
CA SER A 102 -10.66 3.48 3.38
C SER A 102 -9.24 3.50 3.93
N THR A 103 -8.80 2.38 4.51
CA THR A 103 -7.41 2.20 4.93
C THR A 103 -6.61 1.62 3.78
N LEU A 104 -5.55 2.32 3.41
CA LEU A 104 -4.57 1.87 2.42
C LEU A 104 -3.32 1.38 3.13
N LYS A 105 -2.64 0.44 2.49
CA LYS A 105 -1.27 0.06 2.82
C LYS A 105 -0.34 0.44 1.68
N ALA A 106 0.76 1.09 2.02
CA ALA A 106 1.88 1.33 1.13
C ALA A 106 3.07 0.47 1.58
N ILE A 107 3.71 -0.14 0.60
CA ILE A 107 4.90 -0.97 0.81
C ILE A 107 6.01 -0.35 -0.01
N ILE A 108 7.07 0.09 0.67
CA ILE A 108 8.28 0.59 0.02
C ILE A 108 9.29 -0.55 0.02
N ARG A 109 9.63 -1.03 -1.17
CA ARG A 109 10.60 -2.11 -1.34
C ARG A 109 11.92 -1.55 -1.83
N LYS A 110 13.01 -2.02 -1.23
CA LYS A 110 14.38 -1.77 -1.70
C LYS A 110 14.87 -3.04 -2.37
N THR A 111 15.27 -2.92 -3.61
CA THR A 111 15.85 -4.05 -4.37
C THR A 111 17.37 -4.06 -4.22
N ALA A 112 17.98 -5.22 -4.49
CA ALA A 112 19.44 -5.38 -4.47
C ALA A 112 20.15 -4.44 -5.47
N GLU A 113 19.47 -4.06 -6.56
CA GLU A 113 20.01 -3.20 -7.62
C GLU A 113 20.02 -1.70 -7.27
N ARG A 114 19.84 -1.33 -6.00
CA ARG A 114 19.62 0.05 -5.52
C ARG A 114 18.38 0.74 -6.12
N LYS A 115 17.54 0.03 -6.88
CA LYS A 115 16.22 0.50 -7.28
C LYS A 115 15.27 0.34 -6.10
N SER A 116 14.34 1.27 -5.95
CA SER A 116 13.28 1.21 -4.96
C SER A 116 11.96 1.55 -5.62
N PHE A 117 10.86 0.99 -5.12
CA PHE A 117 9.53 1.31 -5.62
C PHE A 117 8.51 1.26 -4.48
N ILE A 118 7.39 1.96 -4.69
CA ILE A 118 6.26 1.98 -3.78
C ILE A 118 5.09 1.26 -4.43
N GLN A 119 4.51 0.34 -3.67
CA GLN A 119 3.26 -0.31 -4.03
C GLN A 119 2.18 0.13 -3.04
N ILE A 120 1.06 0.67 -3.53
CA ILE A 120 -0.08 1.08 -2.71
C ILE A 120 -1.26 0.14 -3.00
N MET A 121 -1.91 -0.37 -1.97
CA MET A 121 -3.02 -1.32 -2.06
C MET A 121 -4.06 -1.04 -0.99
N LEU A 122 -5.24 -1.65 -1.11
CA LEU A 122 -6.20 -1.73 -0.02
C LEU A 122 -5.62 -2.58 1.12
N GLU A 123 -6.01 -2.28 2.37
CA GLU A 123 -5.53 -3.03 3.54
C GLU A 123 -5.81 -4.54 3.44
N ASP A 124 -7.01 -4.89 2.99
CA ASP A 124 -7.50 -6.28 2.91
C ASP A 124 -6.93 -7.06 1.72
N GLU A 125 -6.25 -6.40 0.79
CA GLU A 125 -5.62 -7.09 -0.34
C GLU A 125 -4.51 -8.02 0.18
N ALA A 126 -4.71 -9.33 -0.02
CA ALA A 126 -3.72 -10.32 0.35
C ALA A 126 -2.44 -10.14 -0.50
N GLU A 127 -1.35 -9.75 0.16
CA GLU A 127 -0.02 -10.09 -0.32
C GLU A 127 0.07 -11.62 -0.28
N GLN A 128 -0.24 -12.31 -1.38
CA GLN A 128 -0.12 -13.78 -1.42
C GLN A 128 1.19 -14.24 -0.77
N ASN A 129 1.00 -14.89 0.38
CA ASN A 129 1.90 -15.63 1.27
C ASN A 129 3.38 -15.21 1.29
N ASN A 130 3.74 -14.46 2.33
CA ASN A 130 5.02 -14.68 2.99
C ASN A 130 4.74 -15.51 4.27
N PRO A 131 5.18 -16.79 4.36
CA PRO A 131 5.02 -17.59 5.58
C PRO A 131 5.80 -16.99 6.77
N ASP A 132 6.71 -16.03 6.53
CA ASP A 132 7.46 -15.28 7.55
C ASP A 132 6.72 -14.03 8.05
N ARG A 133 5.42 -14.14 8.36
CA ARG A 133 4.77 -13.05 9.11
C ARG A 133 5.32 -13.03 10.53
N LYS A 134 6.16 -12.03 10.80
CA LYS A 134 6.66 -11.69 12.13
C LYS A 134 5.54 -11.03 12.93
N TYR A 135 4.99 -11.72 13.91
CA TYR A 135 4.07 -11.14 14.87
C TYR A 135 4.86 -10.67 16.09
N PHE A 136 4.78 -9.39 16.41
CA PHE A 136 5.44 -8.81 17.57
C PHE A 136 4.50 -8.87 18.77
N CYS A 137 4.82 -9.69 19.76
CA CYS A 137 4.09 -9.69 21.02
C CYS A 137 4.48 -8.46 21.84
N ARG A 138 3.53 -7.54 22.06
CA ARG A 138 3.76 -6.28 22.80
C ARG A 138 4.11 -6.51 24.28
N GLU A 139 3.64 -7.60 24.86
CA GLU A 139 3.88 -7.96 26.27
C GLU A 139 5.29 -8.54 26.45
N CYS A 140 5.70 -9.45 25.57
CA CYS A 140 6.88 -10.31 25.80
C CYS A 140 8.11 -9.88 24.98
N ARG A 141 7.97 -8.88 24.11
CA ARG A 141 8.99 -8.38 23.17
C ARG A 141 9.62 -9.47 22.27
N PHE A 142 8.98 -10.63 22.16
CA PHE A 142 9.44 -11.72 21.32
C PHE A 142 8.80 -11.65 19.93
N THR A 143 9.58 -11.97 18.90
CA THR A 143 9.09 -12.08 17.52
C THR A 143 8.65 -13.51 17.27
N LEU A 144 7.36 -13.70 16.96
CA LEU A 144 6.79 -15.00 16.64
C LEU A 144 6.67 -15.14 15.12
N TYR A 145 7.11 -16.28 14.59
CA TYR A 145 6.94 -16.66 13.20
C TYR A 145 5.70 -17.54 13.12
N LEU A 146 4.62 -17.07 12.50
CA LEU A 146 3.40 -17.84 12.35
C LEU A 146 2.96 -17.90 10.89
N GLU A 147 2.65 -19.10 10.43
CA GLU A 147 2.17 -19.37 9.08
C GLU A 147 0.78 -18.78 8.82
N THR A 148 -0.03 -18.57 9.87
CA THR A 148 -1.38 -17.99 9.81
C THR A 148 -1.60 -16.91 10.88
N LYS A 149 -2.49 -15.93 10.60
CA LYS A 149 -2.88 -14.91 11.58
C LYS A 149 -3.62 -15.60 12.74
N PRO A 150 -3.17 -15.47 13.99
CA PRO A 150 -3.91 -16.06 15.10
C PRO A 150 -5.26 -15.35 15.25
N GLU A 151 -6.34 -16.13 15.33
CA GLU A 151 -7.72 -15.64 15.47
C GLU A 151 -7.99 -15.06 16.87
N SER A 152 -7.08 -15.25 17.82
CA SER A 152 -7.13 -14.75 19.19
C SER A 152 -5.77 -14.22 19.68
N TYR A 153 -5.80 -13.39 20.73
CA TYR A 153 -4.61 -12.88 21.41
C TYR A 153 -3.77 -14.07 21.89
N ILE A 154 -2.50 -14.14 21.46
CA ILE A 154 -1.58 -15.17 21.95
C ILE A 154 -1.29 -14.84 23.40
N GLU A 155 -1.90 -15.58 24.33
CA GLU A 155 -1.53 -15.52 25.74
C GLU A 155 -0.07 -16.00 25.87
N CYS A 156 0.84 -15.06 26.12
CA CYS A 156 2.16 -15.41 26.63
C CYS A 156 1.99 -16.04 28.01
N ARG A 157 2.39 -17.30 28.15
CA ARG A 157 2.66 -17.89 29.47
C ARG A 157 4.10 -17.62 29.89
#